data_AF-A0A7X6R2C7-F1
#
_entry.id   AF-A0A7X6R2C7-F1
#
_cell.length_a   1.000
_cell.length_b   1.000
_cell.length_c   1.000
_cell.angle_alpha   90.00
_cell.angle_beta   90.00
_cell.angle_gamma   90.00
#
_symmetry.space_group_name_H-M   'P 1'
#
loop_
_entity.id
_entity.type
_entity.pdbx_description
1 polymer ?
#
loop_
_entity_poly.entity_id
_entity_poly.type
_entity_poly.pdbx_seq_one_letter_code
_entity_poly.pdbx_strand_id
1 'polypeptide(L)'
;MSGRRNHKRSSSIRRSDTVPAIRYPARSIIDTLLPAMISRRSSAPCTDLGLVHIWGFTGTGDDDTSSAAGFAEFSPDDSPTVAGSPILDIAGRMMAGMHGRLWGFGLAHRAAADAVVHGFDNQPDTTSTPPYEPATTEEVWAASIFDARGRETTQLRYVHMPELQPITFDDDTLDRRSTIHDWIDRVQTGVISAHVWAAALALDAQRNRSVLAQLEQRLLS
;
A
#
# COMPACT_ATOMS: atom_id res chain seq x y z
N MET A 1 48.75 53.05 3.05
CA MET A 1 47.96 52.51 1.91
C MET A 1 47.55 51.09 2.26
N SER A 2 46.24 50.88 2.45
CA SER A 2 45.65 49.63 2.95
C SER A 2 45.39 48.67 1.80
N GLY A 3 46.06 47.51 1.82
CA GLY A 3 45.94 46.45 0.80
C GLY A 3 45.20 45.24 1.37
N ARG A 4 43.93 45.11 0.98
CA ARG A 4 42.92 44.12 1.37
C ARG A 4 43.40 42.66 1.23
N ARG A 5 43.20 41.87 2.29
CA ARG A 5 43.34 40.40 2.32
C ARG A 5 42.27 39.73 1.45
N ASN A 6 42.70 38.91 0.49
CA ASN A 6 41.84 38.02 -0.29
C ASN A 6 41.44 36.80 0.54
N HIS A 7 40.21 36.77 1.06
CA HIS A 7 39.59 35.52 1.51
C HIS A 7 39.01 34.79 0.30
N LYS A 8 39.71 33.74 -0.16
CA LYS A 8 39.10 32.68 -0.98
C LYS A 8 38.05 31.98 -0.12
N ARG A 9 36.78 32.39 -0.27
CA ARG A 9 35.63 31.61 0.16
C ARG A 9 35.63 30.32 -0.65
N SER A 10 36.07 29.23 -0.02
CA SER A 10 35.78 27.88 -0.49
C SER A 10 34.26 27.72 -0.48
N SER A 11 33.63 27.78 -1.65
CA SER A 11 32.24 27.41 -1.81
C SER A 11 32.14 25.91 -1.60
N SER A 12 31.73 25.50 -0.40
CA SER A 12 31.32 24.13 -0.15
C SER A 12 30.22 23.79 -1.15
N ILE A 13 30.52 22.89 -2.07
CA ILE A 13 29.54 22.22 -2.89
C ILE A 13 28.67 21.46 -1.90
N ARG A 14 27.53 22.05 -1.51
CA ARG A 14 26.43 21.30 -0.90
C ARG A 14 26.00 20.30 -1.97
N ARG A 15 26.45 19.05 -1.83
CA ARG A 15 25.72 17.93 -2.42
C ARG A 15 24.34 17.98 -1.80
N SER A 16 23.37 18.48 -2.57
CA SER A 16 21.98 18.17 -2.32
C SER A 16 21.84 16.68 -2.61
N ASP A 17 21.94 15.85 -1.58
CA ASP A 17 21.48 14.46 -1.59
C ASP A 17 19.94 14.49 -1.70
N THR A 18 19.44 15.00 -2.83
CA THR A 18 18.02 14.95 -3.16
C THR A 18 17.75 13.52 -3.57
N VAL A 19 17.01 12.80 -2.72
CA VAL A 19 16.35 11.56 -3.10
C VAL A 19 15.70 11.78 -4.47
N PRO A 20 15.98 10.93 -5.48
CA PRO A 20 15.43 11.12 -6.81
C PRO A 20 13.90 11.16 -6.72
N ALA A 21 13.30 12.16 -7.38
CA ALA A 21 11.86 12.37 -7.36
C ALA A 21 11.14 11.12 -7.89
N ILE A 22 10.17 10.62 -7.12
CA ILE A 22 9.34 9.48 -7.51
C ILE A 22 8.60 9.82 -8.81
N ARG A 23 8.72 8.94 -9.80
CA ARG A 23 7.94 9.02 -11.03
C ARG A 23 6.71 8.15 -10.88
N TYR A 24 5.56 8.73 -11.17
CA TYR A 24 4.28 8.03 -11.06
C TYR A 24 3.82 7.57 -12.45
N PRO A 25 3.24 6.37 -12.57
CA PRO A 25 2.72 5.87 -13.84
C PRO A 25 1.50 6.67 -14.31
N ALA A 26 1.21 6.58 -15.60
CA ALA A 26 -0.09 6.99 -16.14
C ALA A 26 -1.22 6.11 -15.58
N ARG A 27 -2.45 6.65 -15.56
CA ARG A 27 -3.62 5.92 -15.06
C ARG A 27 -3.85 4.58 -15.79
N SER A 28 -3.66 4.56 -17.10
CA SER A 28 -3.80 3.34 -17.92
C SER A 28 -2.90 2.19 -17.47
N ILE A 29 -1.74 2.48 -16.88
CA ILE A 29 -0.84 1.46 -16.33
C ILE A 29 -1.44 0.88 -15.04
N ILE A 30 -2.00 1.73 -14.15
CA ILE A 30 -2.69 1.29 -12.93
C ILE A 30 -3.90 0.40 -13.31
N ASP A 31 -4.67 0.81 -14.30
CA ASP A 31 -5.82 0.04 -14.82
C ASP A 31 -5.42 -1.31 -15.40
N THR A 32 -4.16 -1.46 -15.84
CA THR A 32 -3.59 -2.74 -16.32
C THR A 32 -3.06 -3.60 -15.17
N LEU A 33 -2.48 -2.97 -14.13
CA LEU A 33 -1.89 -3.67 -12.99
C LEU A 33 -2.94 -4.34 -12.10
N LEU A 34 -4.07 -3.67 -11.84
CA LEU A 34 -5.11 -4.19 -10.95
C LEU A 34 -5.67 -5.56 -11.42
N PRO A 35 -6.09 -5.75 -12.69
CA PRO A 35 -6.49 -7.06 -13.19
C PRO A 35 -5.37 -8.10 -13.14
N ALA A 36 -4.11 -7.69 -13.35
CA ALA A 36 -2.97 -8.61 -13.29
C ALA A 36 -2.71 -9.10 -11.86
N MET A 37 -2.85 -8.22 -10.86
CA MET A 37 -2.77 -8.58 -9.45
C MET A 37 -3.87 -9.56 -9.05
N ILE A 38 -5.12 -9.26 -9.44
CA ILE A 38 -6.28 -10.15 -9.22
C ILE A 38 -6.04 -11.51 -9.87
N SER A 39 -5.64 -11.54 -11.14
CA SER A 39 -5.41 -12.78 -11.90
C SER A 39 -4.30 -13.63 -11.29
N ARG A 40 -3.22 -13.00 -10.81
CA ARG A 40 -2.15 -13.71 -10.12
C ARG A 40 -2.61 -14.26 -8.77
N ARG A 41 -3.36 -13.48 -8.00
CA ARG A 41 -3.86 -13.93 -6.70
C ARG A 41 -4.89 -15.06 -6.84
N SER A 42 -5.80 -14.97 -7.79
CA SER A 42 -6.85 -15.97 -8.00
C SER A 42 -6.36 -17.28 -8.60
N SER A 43 -5.23 -17.27 -9.30
CA SER A 43 -4.58 -18.47 -9.85
C SER A 43 -3.60 -19.15 -8.89
N ALA A 44 -3.28 -18.51 -7.77
CA ALA A 44 -2.38 -19.09 -6.77
C ALA A 44 -3.06 -20.30 -6.08
N PRO A 45 -2.43 -21.48 -6.08
CA PRO A 45 -2.97 -22.65 -5.39
C PRO A 45 -2.90 -22.38 -3.89
N CYS A 46 -4.06 -22.28 -3.23
CA CYS A 46 -4.06 -21.97 -1.81
C CYS A 46 -5.23 -22.63 -1.07
N THR A 47 -4.89 -23.40 -0.04
CA THR A 47 -5.83 -23.86 0.99
C THR A 47 -6.11 -22.78 2.03
N ASP A 48 -5.26 -21.75 2.09
CA ASP A 48 -5.40 -20.60 2.96
C ASP A 48 -6.23 -19.49 2.28
N LEU A 49 -7.42 -19.25 2.85
CA LEU A 49 -8.33 -18.21 2.39
C LEU A 49 -7.86 -16.80 2.78
N GLY A 50 -7.01 -16.68 3.79
CA GLY A 50 -6.43 -15.43 4.29
C GLY A 50 -5.17 -14.98 3.55
N LEU A 51 -4.63 -15.78 2.62
CA LEU A 51 -3.43 -15.42 1.87
C LEU A 51 -3.61 -14.10 1.11
N VAL A 52 -2.67 -13.18 1.31
CA VAL A 52 -2.56 -11.88 0.64
C VAL A 52 -1.28 -11.83 -0.18
N HIS A 53 -1.37 -11.31 -1.40
CA HIS A 53 -0.19 -10.92 -2.18
C HIS A 53 0.09 -9.44 -1.96
N ILE A 54 1.26 -9.12 -1.42
CA ILE A 54 1.76 -7.74 -1.28
C ILE A 54 2.65 -7.42 -2.47
N TRP A 55 2.46 -6.27 -3.11
CA TRP A 55 3.15 -5.85 -4.32
C TRP A 55 3.91 -4.55 -4.08
N GLY A 56 5.07 -4.40 -4.72
CA GLY A 56 5.79 -3.12 -4.83
C GLY A 56 6.07 -2.80 -6.29
N PHE A 57 5.86 -1.55 -6.71
CA PHE A 57 5.90 -1.12 -8.11
C PHE A 57 7.02 -0.12 -8.40
N THR A 58 7.87 -0.40 -9.38
CA THR A 58 9.09 0.36 -9.70
C THR A 58 9.09 1.10 -11.03
N GLY A 59 8.12 0.87 -11.91
CA GLY A 59 8.17 1.38 -13.29
C GLY A 59 6.89 2.02 -13.76
N THR A 60 7.04 2.93 -14.72
CA THR A 60 5.99 3.89 -15.10
C THR A 60 5.40 3.68 -16.49
N GLY A 61 5.90 2.70 -17.26
CA GLY A 61 5.29 2.24 -18.51
C GLY A 61 5.84 2.84 -19.81
N ASP A 62 6.68 3.87 -19.78
CA ASP A 62 7.14 4.54 -21.00
C ASP A 62 8.41 3.95 -21.65
N ASP A 63 9.30 3.30 -20.88
CA ASP A 63 10.55 2.67 -21.40
C ASP A 63 11.14 1.58 -20.45
N ASP A 64 10.39 1.15 -19.42
CA ASP A 64 10.89 0.17 -18.44
C ASP A 64 10.74 -1.27 -18.96
N THR A 65 11.77 -1.78 -19.64
CA THR A 65 11.83 -3.17 -20.13
C THR A 65 11.88 -4.23 -19.01
N SER A 66 12.08 -3.82 -17.75
CA SER A 66 11.96 -4.71 -16.59
C SER A 66 10.56 -4.61 -16.03
N SER A 67 9.77 -5.68 -16.15
CA SER A 67 8.47 -5.88 -15.50
C SER A 67 8.49 -5.33 -14.07
N ALA A 68 7.92 -4.15 -13.87
CA ALA A 68 8.33 -3.27 -12.79
C ALA A 68 7.48 -3.45 -11.53
N ALA A 69 7.28 -4.71 -11.15
CA ALA A 69 6.53 -5.08 -9.98
C ALA A 69 7.11 -6.35 -9.36
N GLY A 70 7.48 -6.28 -8.08
CA GLY A 70 7.77 -7.44 -7.25
C GLY A 70 6.59 -7.73 -6.34
N PHE A 71 6.42 -8.98 -5.91
CA PHE A 71 5.41 -9.33 -4.91
C PHE A 71 5.94 -10.34 -3.90
N ALA A 72 5.29 -10.41 -2.74
CA ALA A 72 5.51 -11.38 -1.69
C ALA A 72 4.17 -11.90 -1.19
N GLU A 73 4.16 -13.15 -0.75
CA GLU A 73 3.02 -13.80 -0.13
C GLU A 73 3.05 -13.56 1.37
N PHE A 74 1.88 -13.27 1.93
CA PHE A 74 1.67 -13.09 3.37
C PHE A 74 0.39 -13.80 3.78
N SER A 75 0.50 -14.70 4.75
CA SER A 75 -0.65 -15.28 5.45
C SER A 75 -0.67 -14.75 6.89
N PRO A 76 -1.80 -14.18 7.35
CA PRO A 76 -1.95 -13.77 8.74
C PRO A 76 -1.79 -14.91 9.74
N ASP A 77 -2.21 -16.11 9.38
CA ASP A 77 -2.26 -17.28 10.27
C ASP A 77 -0.90 -17.98 10.42
N ASP A 78 -0.01 -17.86 9.43
CA ASP A 78 1.33 -18.46 9.44
C ASP A 78 2.39 -17.56 10.12
N SER A 79 2.06 -16.30 10.41
CA SER A 79 3.00 -15.38 11.02
C SER A 79 2.94 -15.49 12.55
N PRO A 80 3.97 -16.03 13.23
CA PRO A 80 4.04 -15.89 14.68
C PRO A 80 3.99 -14.39 15.01
N THR A 81 3.27 -14.03 16.08
CA THR A 81 3.16 -12.67 16.59
C THR A 81 4.54 -12.20 17.06
N VAL A 82 5.38 -11.77 16.11
CA VAL A 82 6.61 -11.04 16.37
C VAL A 82 6.20 -9.58 16.60
N ALA A 83 6.86 -8.89 17.53
CA ALA A 83 6.67 -7.47 17.74
C ALA A 83 6.94 -6.71 16.43
N GLY A 84 5.92 -6.06 15.87
CA GLY A 84 6.00 -5.32 14.61
C GLY A 84 4.95 -5.76 13.58
N SER A 85 4.95 -5.11 12.43
CA SER A 85 4.04 -5.46 11.33
C SER A 85 4.79 -6.28 10.27
N PRO A 86 4.40 -7.56 10.03
CA PRO A 86 5.00 -8.37 8.97
C PRO A 86 4.90 -7.73 7.59
N ILE A 87 3.83 -6.95 7.34
CA ILE A 87 3.63 -6.20 6.11
C ILE A 87 4.68 -5.12 5.93
N LEU A 88 4.98 -4.36 6.99
CA LEU A 88 6.02 -3.34 6.95
C LEU A 88 7.41 -3.96 6.78
N ASP A 89 7.66 -5.15 7.35
CA ASP A 89 8.91 -5.89 7.14
C ASP A 89 9.05 -6.36 5.68
N ILE A 90 7.98 -6.89 5.09
CA ILE A 90 7.93 -7.25 3.65
C ILE A 90 8.22 -6.01 2.81
N ALA A 91 7.55 -4.89 3.09
CA ALA A 91 7.75 -3.63 2.38
C ALA A 91 9.18 -3.12 2.54
N GLY A 92 9.79 -3.22 3.73
CA GLY A 92 11.19 -2.89 3.99
C GLY A 92 12.15 -3.67 3.12
N ARG A 93 11.95 -5.00 3.00
CA ARG A 93 12.75 -5.85 2.12
C ARG A 93 12.57 -5.47 0.64
N MET A 94 11.34 -5.15 0.23
CA MET A 94 11.04 -4.68 -1.11
C MET A 94 11.74 -3.36 -1.43
N MET A 95 11.65 -2.36 -0.54
CA MET A 95 12.34 -1.08 -0.68
C MET A 95 13.86 -1.25 -0.85
N ALA A 96 14.45 -2.13 -0.04
CA ALA A 96 15.88 -2.43 -0.11
C ALA A 96 16.27 -3.14 -1.42
N GLY A 97 15.52 -4.18 -1.82
CA GLY A 97 15.82 -4.96 -3.03
C GLY A 97 15.57 -4.20 -4.33
N MET A 98 14.63 -3.27 -4.35
CA MET A 98 14.25 -2.48 -5.52
C MET A 98 14.95 -1.12 -5.60
N HIS A 99 16.00 -0.93 -4.80
CA HIS A 99 16.91 0.22 -4.84
C HIS A 99 16.21 1.58 -4.81
N GLY A 100 15.12 1.69 -4.04
CA GLY A 100 14.39 2.95 -3.87
C GLY A 100 13.67 3.47 -5.12
N ARG A 101 13.43 2.63 -6.13
CA ARG A 101 12.71 3.02 -7.36
C ARG A 101 11.20 2.90 -7.27
N LEU A 102 10.68 2.60 -6.09
CA LEU A 102 9.26 2.33 -5.90
C LEU A 102 8.43 3.60 -5.99
N TRP A 103 7.28 3.52 -6.67
CA TRP A 103 6.28 4.59 -6.69
C TRP A 103 5.04 4.27 -5.85
N GLY A 104 4.82 2.99 -5.56
CA GLY A 104 3.69 2.54 -4.76
C GLY A 104 3.81 1.10 -4.30
N PHE A 105 2.87 0.72 -3.44
CA PHE A 105 2.63 -0.65 -3.02
C PHE A 105 1.19 -1.05 -3.33
N GLY A 106 0.93 -2.34 -3.38
CA GLY A 106 -0.43 -2.84 -3.54
C GLY A 106 -0.65 -4.14 -2.77
N LEU A 107 -1.91 -4.53 -2.68
CA LEU A 107 -2.29 -5.85 -2.18
C LEU A 107 -3.35 -6.48 -3.07
N ALA A 108 -3.37 -7.80 -3.13
CA ALA A 108 -4.46 -8.57 -3.73
C ALA A 108 -4.82 -9.77 -2.86
N HIS A 109 -6.12 -9.98 -2.67
CA HIS A 109 -6.65 -10.96 -1.71
C HIS A 109 -8.11 -11.32 -2.07
N ARG A 110 -8.63 -12.36 -1.42
CA ARG A 110 -10.04 -12.73 -1.45
C ARG A 110 -10.77 -12.07 -0.30
N ALA A 111 -12.00 -11.66 -0.52
CA ALA A 111 -12.77 -10.94 0.48
C ALA A 111 -14.27 -11.13 0.30
N ALA A 112 -15.02 -10.79 1.33
CA ALA A 112 -16.42 -10.45 1.19
C ALA A 112 -16.55 -9.03 0.57
N ALA A 113 -17.52 -8.83 -0.32
CA ALA A 113 -17.68 -7.56 -1.06
C ALA A 113 -17.89 -6.34 -0.14
N ASP A 114 -18.62 -6.52 0.96
CA ASP A 114 -18.89 -5.51 1.98
C ASP A 114 -17.62 -5.12 2.77
N ALA A 115 -16.76 -6.09 3.08
CA ALA A 115 -15.49 -5.86 3.76
C ALA A 115 -14.53 -4.98 2.95
N VAL A 116 -14.63 -4.97 1.62
CA VAL A 116 -13.77 -4.11 0.78
C VAL A 116 -14.23 -2.65 0.83
N VAL A 117 -15.54 -2.41 0.94
CA VAL A 117 -16.10 -1.06 1.08
C VAL A 117 -15.74 -0.45 2.44
N HIS A 118 -15.56 -1.27 3.46
CA HIS A 118 -15.27 -0.83 4.83
C HIS A 118 -13.81 -0.99 5.26
N GLY A 119 -12.96 -1.72 4.52
CA GLY A 119 -11.59 -2.04 4.90
C GLY A 119 -11.51 -3.35 5.70
N PHE A 120 -10.40 -4.08 5.56
CA PHE A 120 -10.20 -5.39 6.21
C PHE A 120 -9.93 -5.24 7.70
N ASP A 121 -10.97 -5.16 8.50
CA ASP A 121 -10.83 -5.33 9.94
C ASP A 121 -10.33 -6.75 10.22
N ASN A 122 -9.16 -6.84 10.87
CA ASN A 122 -8.78 -8.07 11.51
C ASN A 122 -9.76 -8.30 12.66
N GLN A 123 -10.51 -9.40 12.54
CA GLN A 123 -11.30 -10.11 13.55
C GLN A 123 -12.83 -9.82 13.56
N PRO A 124 -13.68 -10.86 13.41
CA PRO A 124 -15.08 -10.76 13.80
C PRO A 124 -15.16 -10.68 15.32
N ASP A 125 -15.77 -9.62 15.83
CA ASP A 125 -16.17 -9.52 17.22
C ASP A 125 -17.19 -10.62 17.51
N THR A 126 -16.76 -11.68 18.20
CA THR A 126 -17.65 -12.72 18.73
C THR A 126 -18.40 -12.17 19.94
N THR A 127 -19.34 -11.25 19.74
CA THR A 127 -20.50 -11.14 20.64
C THR A 127 -21.65 -10.37 20.00
N SER A 128 -22.78 -11.09 19.84
CA SER A 128 -24.16 -10.61 19.64
C SER A 128 -24.75 -10.77 18.22
N THR A 129 -25.27 -11.97 17.96
CA THR A 129 -26.27 -12.25 16.91
C THR A 129 -27.56 -11.43 17.10
N PRO A 130 -28.14 -10.91 16.00
CA PRO A 130 -29.57 -11.04 15.71
C PRO A 130 -29.80 -12.14 14.65
N PRO A 131 -30.98 -12.79 14.60
CA PRO A 131 -31.28 -13.80 13.60
C PRO A 131 -31.64 -13.08 12.30
N TYR A 132 -30.66 -12.90 11.42
CA TYR A 132 -30.90 -12.47 10.06
C TYR A 132 -30.35 -13.54 9.14
N GLU A 133 -31.10 -13.82 8.07
CA GLU A 133 -30.75 -14.76 7.01
C GLU A 133 -29.26 -14.67 6.66
N PRO A 134 -28.59 -15.77 6.25
CA PRO A 134 -27.24 -15.65 5.74
C PRO A 134 -27.33 -14.78 4.49
N ALA A 135 -27.06 -13.48 4.65
CA ALA A 135 -26.69 -12.62 3.54
C ALA A 135 -25.52 -13.35 2.91
N THR A 136 -25.77 -13.98 1.76
CA THR A 136 -24.75 -14.61 0.96
C THR A 136 -23.73 -13.52 0.67
N THR A 137 -22.69 -13.45 1.49
CA THR A 137 -21.71 -12.38 1.43
C THR A 137 -20.97 -12.62 0.13
N GLU A 138 -21.25 -11.78 -0.88
CA GLU A 138 -20.73 -12.00 -2.22
C GLU A 138 -19.21 -11.96 -2.16
N GLU A 139 -18.57 -13.07 -2.52
CA GLU A 139 -17.13 -13.12 -2.50
C GLU A 139 -16.55 -12.42 -3.73
N VAL A 140 -15.49 -11.65 -3.49
CA VAL A 140 -14.75 -10.92 -4.51
C VAL A 140 -13.26 -11.22 -4.39
N TRP A 141 -12.58 -11.13 -5.53
CA TRP A 141 -11.16 -10.82 -5.57
C TRP A 141 -11.00 -9.31 -5.59
N ALA A 142 -10.18 -8.79 -4.68
CA ALA A 142 -9.87 -7.39 -4.58
C ALA A 142 -8.39 -7.16 -4.86
N ALA A 143 -8.07 -6.05 -5.52
CA ALA A 143 -6.72 -5.52 -5.58
C ALA A 143 -6.75 -4.01 -5.32
N SER A 144 -5.82 -3.54 -4.49
CA SER A 144 -5.66 -2.13 -4.14
C SER A 144 -4.22 -1.70 -4.40
N ILE A 145 -4.03 -0.50 -4.94
CA ILE A 145 -2.73 0.13 -5.14
C ILE A 145 -2.73 1.47 -4.42
N PHE A 146 -1.70 1.68 -3.59
CA PHE A 146 -1.41 2.93 -2.90
C PHE A 146 -0.12 3.53 -3.44
N ASP A 147 -0.16 4.80 -3.84
CA ASP A 147 1.05 5.54 -4.19
C ASP A 147 1.53 6.44 -3.05
N ALA A 148 2.77 6.91 -3.16
CA ALA A 148 3.37 7.79 -2.15
C ALA A 148 2.67 9.15 -1.99
N ARG A 149 1.71 9.48 -2.86
CA ARG A 149 0.91 10.71 -2.79
C ARG A 149 -0.36 10.54 -1.97
N GLY A 150 -0.64 9.33 -1.47
CA GLY A 150 -1.87 9.01 -0.76
C GLY A 150 -3.04 8.66 -1.68
N ARG A 151 -2.80 8.42 -2.97
CA ARG A 151 -3.84 7.94 -3.88
C ARG A 151 -4.03 6.45 -3.72
N GLU A 152 -5.27 6.04 -3.55
CA GLU A 152 -5.70 4.65 -3.60
C GLU A 152 -6.46 4.42 -4.91
N THR A 153 -6.18 3.31 -5.56
CA THR A 153 -7.05 2.75 -6.60
C THR A 153 -7.31 1.29 -6.29
N THR A 154 -8.58 0.91 -6.23
CA THR A 154 -8.98 -0.45 -5.91
C THR A 154 -9.93 -0.98 -6.97
N GLN A 155 -9.77 -2.26 -7.30
CA GLN A 155 -10.64 -2.99 -8.22
C GLN A 155 -11.16 -4.26 -7.57
N LEU A 156 -12.43 -4.56 -7.85
CA LEU A 156 -13.15 -5.74 -7.41
C LEU A 156 -13.63 -6.58 -8.58
N ARG A 157 -13.56 -7.89 -8.40
CA ARG A 157 -14.14 -8.87 -9.31
C ARG A 157 -14.83 -9.98 -8.54
N TYR A 158 -16.11 -10.20 -8.82
CA TYR A 158 -16.89 -11.28 -8.21
C TYR A 158 -16.31 -12.66 -8.53
N VAL A 159 -16.24 -13.51 -7.51
CA VAL A 159 -15.75 -14.90 -7.64
C VAL A 159 -16.77 -15.75 -8.42
N HIS A 160 -18.05 -15.62 -8.08
CA HIS A 160 -19.13 -16.46 -8.62
C HIS A 160 -19.87 -15.86 -9.81
N MET A 161 -19.58 -14.60 -10.17
CA MET A 161 -20.16 -13.91 -11.32
C MET A 161 -19.05 -13.23 -12.15
N PRO A 162 -18.07 -13.99 -12.68
CA PRO A 162 -16.91 -13.45 -13.38
C PRO A 162 -17.25 -12.74 -14.69
N GLU A 163 -18.48 -12.88 -15.20
CA GLU A 163 -19.06 -12.19 -16.35
C GLU A 163 -19.44 -10.73 -16.06
N LEU A 164 -19.60 -10.36 -14.79
CA LEU A 164 -19.83 -8.97 -14.40
C LEU A 164 -18.56 -8.15 -14.63
N GLN A 165 -18.76 -6.91 -15.07
CA GLN A 165 -17.65 -5.98 -15.24
C GLN A 165 -17.00 -5.69 -13.89
N PRO A 166 -15.66 -5.61 -13.82
CA PRO A 166 -14.97 -5.23 -12.60
C PRO A 166 -15.42 -3.84 -12.12
N ILE A 167 -15.56 -3.69 -10.81
CA ILE A 167 -15.86 -2.40 -10.19
C ILE A 167 -14.54 -1.78 -9.78
N THR A 168 -14.26 -0.55 -10.21
CA THR A 168 -13.04 0.18 -9.86
C THR A 168 -13.40 1.48 -9.16
N PHE A 169 -12.68 1.79 -8.09
CA PHE A 169 -12.85 3.01 -7.30
C PHE A 169 -11.50 3.64 -6.98
N ASP A 170 -11.56 4.94 -6.74
CA ASP A 170 -10.42 5.80 -6.45
C ASP A 170 -10.69 6.59 -5.19
N ASP A 171 -9.65 6.72 -4.35
CA ASP A 171 -9.71 7.55 -3.15
C ASP A 171 -8.43 8.38 -2.98
N ASP A 172 -8.57 9.49 -2.25
CA ASP A 172 -7.48 10.31 -1.75
C ASP A 172 -7.42 10.18 -0.23
N THR A 173 -6.61 9.24 0.22
CA THR A 173 -6.46 8.90 1.65
C THR A 173 -5.93 10.07 2.50
N LEU A 174 -5.46 11.14 1.86
CA LEU A 174 -4.93 12.34 2.50
C LEU A 174 -5.82 13.60 2.29
N ASP A 175 -7.00 13.48 1.66
CA ASP A 175 -7.90 14.63 1.38
C ASP A 175 -8.37 15.31 2.68
N ARG A 176 -8.76 14.51 3.67
CA ARG A 176 -9.34 15.02 4.93
C ARG A 176 -8.60 14.51 6.13
N ARG A 177 -8.55 15.36 7.15
CA ARG A 177 -7.96 15.00 8.43
C ARG A 177 -8.67 13.81 9.08
N SER A 178 -10.00 13.67 8.95
CA SER A 178 -10.73 12.50 9.46
C SER A 178 -10.25 11.22 8.77
N THR A 179 -10.18 11.21 7.44
CA THR A 179 -9.70 10.08 6.63
C THR A 179 -8.30 9.65 7.06
N ILE A 180 -7.39 10.61 7.28
CA ILE A 180 -6.02 10.30 7.76
C ILE A 180 -6.05 9.60 9.13
N HIS A 181 -6.88 10.05 10.07
CA HIS A 181 -6.99 9.39 11.37
C HIS A 181 -7.59 7.99 11.23
N ASP A 182 -8.62 7.82 10.39
CA ASP A 182 -9.23 6.51 10.17
C ASP A 182 -8.19 5.50 9.64
N TRP A 183 -7.34 5.91 8.69
CA TRP A 183 -6.24 5.07 8.21
C TRP A 183 -5.19 4.78 9.29
N ILE A 184 -4.83 5.76 10.12
CA ILE A 184 -3.89 5.56 11.24
C ILE A 184 -4.46 4.59 12.27
N ASP A 185 -5.72 4.76 12.67
CA ASP A 185 -6.39 3.88 13.62
C ASP A 185 -6.47 2.44 13.07
N ARG A 186 -6.71 2.28 11.76
CA ARG A 186 -6.64 0.97 11.07
C ARG A 186 -5.26 0.33 11.09
N VAL A 187 -4.18 1.11 11.04
CA VAL A 187 -2.83 0.56 11.25
C VAL A 187 -2.70 0.01 12.68
N GLN A 188 -3.19 0.75 13.69
CA GLN A 188 -3.14 0.29 15.08
C GLN A 188 -3.93 -1.01 15.30
N THR A 189 -5.05 -1.20 14.62
CA THR A 189 -5.89 -2.41 14.73
C THR A 189 -5.41 -3.58 13.85
N GLY A 190 -4.29 -3.43 13.13
CA GLY A 190 -3.73 -4.54 12.36
C GLY A 190 -4.27 -4.68 10.93
N VAL A 191 -5.06 -3.73 10.42
CA VAL A 191 -5.65 -3.81 9.07
C VAL A 191 -4.55 -3.88 8.01
N ILE A 192 -4.55 -4.94 7.20
CA ILE A 192 -3.47 -5.23 6.24
C ILE A 192 -3.33 -4.11 5.23
N SER A 193 -4.43 -3.63 4.63
CA SER A 193 -4.39 -2.55 3.64
C SER A 193 -3.84 -1.26 4.24
N ALA A 194 -4.08 -0.98 5.52
CA ALA A 194 -3.55 0.20 6.19
C ALA A 194 -2.03 0.13 6.38
N HIS A 195 -1.47 -1.06 6.61
CA HIS A 195 -0.03 -1.24 6.65
C HIS A 195 0.61 -1.07 5.27
N VAL A 196 -0.05 -1.54 4.21
CA VAL A 196 0.39 -1.31 2.82
C VAL A 196 0.34 0.17 2.47
N TRP A 197 -0.72 0.87 2.87
CA TRP A 197 -0.85 2.33 2.76
C TRP A 197 0.30 3.06 3.49
N ALA A 198 0.59 2.69 4.74
CA ALA A 198 1.69 3.27 5.51
C ALA A 198 3.05 3.05 4.83
N ALA A 199 3.28 1.86 4.27
CA ALA A 199 4.47 1.57 3.49
C ALA A 199 4.57 2.45 2.22
N ALA A 200 3.46 2.68 1.52
CA ALA A 200 3.43 3.57 0.37
C ALA A 200 3.76 5.02 0.73
N LEU A 201 3.21 5.54 1.84
CA LEU A 201 3.55 6.89 2.30
C LEU A 201 5.03 7.03 2.68
N ALA A 202 5.65 5.98 3.23
CA ALA A 202 7.06 5.98 3.61
C ALA A 202 8.01 6.17 2.41
N LEU A 203 7.57 5.86 1.18
CA LEU A 203 8.36 6.08 -0.04
C LEU A 203 8.72 7.56 -0.24
N ASP A 204 7.85 8.48 0.17
CA ASP A 204 8.10 9.94 0.18
C ASP A 204 7.99 10.50 1.60
N ALA A 205 8.88 10.02 2.48
CA ALA A 205 8.87 10.39 3.90
C ALA A 205 9.03 11.89 4.15
N GLN A 206 9.69 12.63 3.24
CA GLN A 206 9.84 14.07 3.37
C GLN A 206 8.49 14.77 3.17
N ARG A 207 7.76 14.42 2.11
CA ARG A 207 6.43 14.97 1.86
C ARG A 207 5.42 14.56 2.92
N ASN A 208 5.47 13.30 3.35
CA ASN A 208 4.48 12.70 4.25
C ASN A 208 4.85 12.80 5.74
N ARG A 209 5.87 13.60 6.08
CA ARG A 209 6.44 13.69 7.44
C ARG A 209 5.40 13.89 8.54
N SER A 210 4.40 14.74 8.33
CA SER A 210 3.37 15.03 9.35
C SER A 210 2.46 13.83 9.62
N VAL A 211 2.13 13.05 8.59
CA VAL A 211 1.30 11.84 8.70
C VAL A 211 2.12 10.73 9.34
N LEU A 212 3.36 10.53 8.88
CA LEU A 212 4.26 9.52 9.41
C LEU A 212 4.63 9.77 10.89
N ALA A 213 4.82 11.03 11.29
CA ALA A 213 5.06 11.36 12.70
C ALA A 213 3.84 11.06 13.59
N GLN A 214 2.61 11.28 13.09
CA GLN A 214 1.39 10.90 13.81
C GLN A 214 1.25 9.37 13.91
N LEU A 215 1.58 8.66 12.83
CA LEU A 215 1.58 7.20 12.81
C LEU A 215 2.59 6.64 13.82
N GLU A 216 3.83 7.15 13.83
CA GLU A 216 4.87 6.77 14.78
C GLU A 216 4.43 7.02 16.22
N GLN A 217 3.86 8.20 16.51
CA GLN A 217 3.35 8.52 17.84
C GLN A 217 2.27 7.53 18.29
N ARG A 218 1.37 7.14 17.39
CA ARG A 218 0.28 6.19 17.66
C ARG A 218 0.74 4.75 17.81
N LEU A 219 1.81 4.34 17.12
CA LEU A 219 2.38 3.00 17.26
C LEU A 219 3.23 2.82 18.54
N LEU A 220 3.69 3.93 19.12
CA LEU A 220 4.52 3.95 20.34
C LEU A 220 3.72 4.24 21.62
N SER A 221 2.45 4.61 21.51
CA SER A 221 1.53 4.90 22.62
C SER A 221 0.76 3.65 23.06
#